data_AF-A0A9D7NID2-F1
#
_entry.id   AF-A0A9D7NID2-F1
#
_cell.length_a   1.000
_cell.length_b   1.000
_cell.length_c   1.000
_cell.angle_alpha   90.00
_cell.angle_beta   90.00
_cell.angle_gamma   90.00
#
_symmetry.space_group_name_H-M   'P 1'
#
loop_
_entity.id
_entity.type
_entity.pdbx_description
1 polymer ?
#
loop_
_entity_poly.entity_id
_entity_poly.type
_entity_poly.pdbx_seq_one_letter_code
_entity_poly.pdbx_strand_id
1 'polypeptide(L)'
;MLLNIADLIGHLHPLLVHLPIGFLLLAILLDLLAYRSAYASFRAAVPMTLFLGFVAAAASSGTGYLLSLSGDYAPQSLFLHQWGGFVVAGLSGLLWLIRVLMPKADPPKASRWFTGFLLGLGALLAYTGHQGGSLTHGSDYLSLDFSEKSRVEKVQVATVDTTEVQPPKVNPDLPLEVDQSQIEKLRALGCNVRVMLKRPVMLDITLPSQSGKSMAELTPPLQALAESVVWLNLADNGFTEKDLGVLKALKNLEKLRLEKNPIGDGIVEILLGLKHVEVVNLNETGVGKLAVERLKNGGIERVYCWGTGAE
;
A
#
# COMPACT_ATOMS: atom_id res chain seq x y z
N MET A 1 -0.08 29.69 2.50
CA MET A 1 -0.37 29.79 1.05
C MET A 1 0.61 28.97 0.20
N LEU A 2 1.93 29.05 0.41
CA LEU A 2 2.92 28.21 -0.32
C LEU A 2 2.80 26.70 -0.03
N LEU A 3 2.50 26.31 1.22
CA LEU A 3 2.28 24.90 1.60
C LEU A 3 1.15 24.23 0.78
N ASN A 4 0.02 24.94 0.56
CA ASN A 4 -1.09 24.41 -0.23
C ASN A 4 -0.73 24.13 -1.71
N ILE A 5 0.18 24.91 -2.30
CA ILE A 5 0.59 24.73 -3.70
C ILE A 5 1.57 23.56 -3.81
N ALA A 6 2.52 23.46 -2.89
CA ALA A 6 3.47 22.34 -2.85
C ALA A 6 2.75 21.00 -2.64
N ASP A 7 1.77 20.97 -1.73
CA ASP A 7 0.94 19.78 -1.51
C ASP A 7 0.13 19.43 -2.75
N LEU A 8 -0.52 20.40 -3.39
CA LEU A 8 -1.28 20.18 -4.63
C LEU A 8 -0.39 19.60 -5.75
N ILE A 9 0.82 20.12 -5.90
CA ILE A 9 1.81 19.63 -6.88
C ILE A 9 2.28 18.21 -6.51
N GLY A 10 2.47 17.92 -5.23
CA GLY A 10 2.82 16.59 -4.75
C GLY A 10 1.77 15.54 -5.13
N HIS A 11 0.48 15.87 -5.01
CA HIS A 11 -0.61 14.97 -5.40
C HIS A 11 -0.66 14.63 -6.91
N LEU A 12 0.08 15.36 -7.76
CA LEU A 12 0.22 15.03 -9.19
C LEU A 12 1.25 13.91 -9.43
N HIS A 13 2.05 13.53 -8.43
CA HIS A 13 3.07 12.50 -8.58
C HIS A 13 2.52 11.16 -9.14
N PRO A 14 1.43 10.58 -8.61
CA PRO A 14 0.86 9.34 -9.15
C PRO A 14 0.38 9.46 -10.61
N LEU A 15 0.04 10.66 -11.07
CA LEU A 15 -0.27 10.90 -12.49
C LEU A 15 1.03 10.94 -13.30
N LEU A 16 2.02 11.70 -12.85
CA LEU A 16 3.28 11.92 -13.56
C LEU A 16 4.12 10.67 -13.73
N VAL A 17 4.07 9.69 -12.82
CA VAL A 17 4.83 8.42 -12.93
C VAL A 17 4.49 7.62 -14.19
N HIS A 18 3.30 7.79 -14.78
CA HIS A 18 2.90 7.06 -15.98
C HIS A 18 3.72 7.48 -17.21
N LEU A 19 4.15 8.75 -17.27
CA LEU A 19 4.94 9.28 -18.39
C LEU A 19 6.34 8.65 -18.50
N PRO A 20 7.21 8.68 -17.46
CA PRO A 20 8.51 8.03 -17.56
C PRO A 20 8.38 6.53 -17.75
N ILE A 21 7.38 5.87 -17.16
CA ILE A 21 7.13 4.44 -17.40
C ILE A 21 6.87 4.19 -18.88
N GLY A 22 5.92 4.92 -19.48
CA GLY A 22 5.57 4.77 -20.89
C GLY A 22 6.74 5.06 -21.84
N PHE A 23 7.42 6.20 -21.66
CA PHE A 23 8.52 6.58 -22.55
C PHE A 23 9.74 5.66 -22.42
N LEU A 24 10.14 5.26 -21.22
CA LEU A 24 11.31 4.40 -21.04
C LEU A 24 11.04 2.97 -21.56
N LEU A 25 9.84 2.43 -21.34
CA LEU A 25 9.44 1.14 -21.93
C LEU A 25 9.33 1.23 -23.47
N LEU A 26 8.83 2.34 -24.01
CA LEU A 26 8.81 2.58 -25.44
C LEU A 26 10.23 2.68 -26.02
N ALA A 27 11.17 3.33 -25.33
CA ALA A 27 12.57 3.40 -25.76
C ALA A 27 13.21 2.00 -25.82
N ILE A 28 12.97 1.15 -24.80
CA ILE A 28 13.37 -0.26 -24.80
C ILE A 28 12.79 -1.00 -26.00
N LEU A 29 11.48 -0.86 -26.23
CA LEU A 29 10.79 -1.53 -27.33
C LEU A 29 11.35 -1.11 -28.71
N LEU A 30 11.53 0.19 -28.94
CA LEU A 30 12.06 0.72 -30.19
C LEU A 30 13.51 0.25 -30.44
N ASP A 31 14.35 0.22 -29.41
CA ASP A 31 15.73 -0.25 -29.49
C ASP A 31 15.79 -1.76 -29.82
N LEU A 32 14.95 -2.58 -29.20
CA LEU A 32 14.85 -4.01 -29.49
C LEU A 32 14.32 -4.29 -30.90
N LEU A 33 13.28 -3.57 -31.33
CA LEU A 33 12.70 -3.73 -32.67
C LEU A 33 13.69 -3.36 -33.77
N ALA A 34 14.56 -2.36 -33.52
CA ALA A 34 15.56 -1.91 -34.48
C ALA A 34 16.59 -2.99 -34.88
N TYR A 35 16.71 -4.09 -34.14
CA TYR A 35 17.53 -5.24 -34.55
C TYR A 35 16.93 -6.02 -35.73
N ARG A 36 15.64 -5.85 -36.01
CA ARG A 36 14.99 -6.42 -37.20
C ARG A 36 15.12 -5.43 -38.36
N SER A 37 15.58 -5.91 -39.52
CA SER A 37 15.79 -5.07 -40.71
C SER A 37 14.55 -4.27 -41.13
N ALA A 38 13.35 -4.83 -40.93
CA ALA A 38 12.07 -4.15 -41.20
C ALA A 38 11.82 -2.89 -40.34
N TYR A 39 12.46 -2.80 -39.16
CA TYR A 39 12.24 -1.73 -38.18
C TYR A 39 13.52 -0.96 -37.83
N ALA A 40 14.59 -1.10 -38.63
CA ALA A 40 15.88 -0.45 -38.36
C ALA A 40 15.77 1.08 -38.18
N SER A 41 14.81 1.71 -38.84
CA SER A 41 14.50 3.15 -38.73
C SER A 41 14.04 3.58 -37.33
N PHE A 42 13.48 2.67 -36.51
CA PHE A 42 13.06 2.97 -35.13
C PHE A 42 14.23 3.38 -34.24
N ARG A 43 15.47 2.98 -34.59
CA ARG A 43 16.68 3.38 -33.87
C ARG A 43 16.89 4.90 -33.82
N ALA A 44 16.30 5.64 -34.76
CA ALA A 44 16.33 7.10 -34.80
C ALA A 44 15.41 7.77 -33.78
N ALA A 45 14.35 7.08 -33.33
CA ALA A 45 13.42 7.61 -32.34
C ALA A 45 13.89 7.42 -30.89
N VAL A 46 14.75 6.42 -30.63
CA VAL A 46 15.28 6.09 -29.29
C VAL A 46 15.81 7.30 -28.49
N PRO A 47 16.64 8.21 -29.05
CA PRO A 47 17.14 9.36 -28.30
C PRO A 47 16.01 10.31 -27.86
N MET A 48 15.04 10.59 -28.73
CA MET A 48 13.93 11.48 -28.40
C MET A 48 13.04 10.85 -27.34
N THR A 49 12.74 9.55 -27.45
CA THR A 49 11.94 8.84 -26.45
C THR A 49 12.64 8.78 -25.09
N LEU A 50 13.96 8.53 -25.06
CA LEU A 50 14.75 8.57 -23.82
C LEU A 50 14.80 9.96 -23.19
N PHE A 51 14.92 11.01 -24.00
CA PHE A 51 14.89 12.39 -23.51
C PHE A 51 13.56 12.72 -22.83
N LEU A 52 12.44 12.38 -23.47
CA LEU A 52 11.10 12.57 -22.89
C LEU A 52 10.94 11.74 -21.61
N GLY A 53 11.44 10.51 -21.58
CA GLY A 53 11.48 9.67 -20.38
C GLY A 53 12.31 10.29 -19.25
N PHE A 54 13.47 10.86 -19.55
CA PHE A 54 14.32 11.56 -18.59
C PHE A 54 13.63 12.79 -17.99
N VAL A 55 13.08 13.67 -18.82
CA VAL A 55 12.38 14.89 -18.36
C VAL A 55 11.18 14.51 -17.50
N ALA A 56 10.39 13.51 -17.94
CA ALA A 56 9.25 13.02 -17.19
C ALA A 56 9.66 12.38 -15.85
N ALA A 57 10.77 11.62 -15.83
CA ALA A 57 11.31 11.02 -14.60
C ALA A 57 11.80 12.09 -13.63
N ALA A 58 12.49 13.13 -14.11
CA ALA A 58 12.91 14.25 -13.29
C ALA A 58 11.72 15.01 -12.69
N ALA A 59 10.68 15.30 -13.48
CA ALA A 59 9.45 15.93 -13.01
C ALA A 59 8.70 15.05 -11.99
N SER A 60 8.60 13.74 -12.27
CA SER A 60 7.99 12.77 -11.37
C SER A 60 8.76 12.69 -10.04
N SER A 61 10.09 12.64 -10.06
CA SER A 61 10.92 12.64 -8.84
C SER A 61 10.81 13.96 -8.07
N GLY A 62 10.71 15.10 -8.75
CA GLY A 62 10.49 16.40 -8.12
C GLY A 62 9.14 16.49 -7.39
N THR A 63 8.05 16.10 -8.06
CA THR A 63 6.72 16.04 -7.43
C THR A 63 6.64 14.99 -6.33
N GLY A 64 7.30 13.84 -6.49
CA GLY A 64 7.37 12.80 -5.47
C GLY A 64 8.16 13.23 -4.23
N TYR A 65 9.21 14.02 -4.40
CA TYR A 65 9.94 14.63 -3.29
C TYR A 65 9.07 15.64 -2.52
N LEU A 66 8.27 16.45 -3.22
CA LEU A 66 7.31 17.32 -2.53
C LEU A 66 6.26 16.51 -1.75
N LEU A 67 5.77 15.41 -2.35
CA LEU A 67 4.82 14.51 -1.70
C LEU A 67 5.43 13.81 -0.47
N SER A 68 6.74 13.52 -0.47
CA SER A 68 7.40 12.84 0.66
C SER A 68 7.50 13.71 1.91
N LEU A 69 7.39 15.04 1.77
CA LEU A 69 7.40 15.99 2.89
C LEU A 69 6.11 15.93 3.74
N SER A 70 5.06 15.27 3.27
CA SER A 70 3.79 15.08 4.01
C SER A 70 3.96 14.23 5.28
N GLY A 71 5.00 13.41 5.36
CA GLY A 71 5.23 12.51 6.49
C GLY A 71 4.28 11.30 6.56
N ASP A 72 3.52 11.04 5.49
CA ASP A 72 2.50 9.99 5.44
C ASP A 72 3.05 8.58 5.14
N TYR A 73 4.36 8.44 4.89
CA TYR A 73 4.97 7.19 4.40
C TYR A 73 6.03 6.62 5.36
N ALA A 74 6.12 5.28 5.41
CA ALA A 74 7.12 4.58 6.22
C ALA A 74 8.55 4.91 5.77
N PRO A 75 9.48 5.29 6.67
CA PRO A 75 10.80 5.80 6.31
C PRO A 75 11.63 4.88 5.40
N GLN A 76 11.62 3.58 5.65
CA GLN A 76 12.43 2.61 4.90
C GLN A 76 11.91 2.39 3.47
N SER A 77 10.60 2.17 3.31
CA SER A 77 9.98 1.99 1.99
C SER A 77 10.05 3.28 1.17
N LEU A 78 9.88 4.42 1.84
CA LEU A 78 10.03 5.74 1.22
C LEU A 78 11.46 5.94 0.72
N PHE A 79 12.47 5.61 1.53
CA PHE A 79 13.88 5.73 1.15
C PHE A 79 14.19 4.92 -0.13
N LEU A 80 13.78 3.65 -0.18
CA LEU A 80 14.03 2.78 -1.34
C LEU A 80 13.37 3.31 -2.62
N HIS A 81 12.10 3.72 -2.53
CA HIS A 81 11.38 4.25 -3.69
C HIS A 81 11.95 5.60 -4.15
N GLN A 82 12.20 6.53 -3.22
CA GLN A 82 12.70 7.86 -3.50
C GLN A 82 14.07 7.83 -4.18
N TRP A 83 15.01 7.05 -3.63
CA TRP A 83 16.33 6.88 -4.24
C TRP A 83 16.27 6.13 -5.56
N GLY A 84 15.41 5.11 -5.67
CA GLY A 84 15.13 4.42 -6.93
C GLY A 84 14.69 5.41 -8.02
N GLY A 85 13.76 6.31 -7.70
CA GLY A 85 13.29 7.36 -8.62
C GLY A 85 14.40 8.31 -9.09
N PHE A 86 15.26 8.77 -8.17
CA PHE A 86 16.41 9.60 -8.53
C PHE A 86 17.43 8.87 -9.40
N VAL A 87 17.70 7.58 -9.12
CA VAL A 87 18.61 6.77 -9.93
C VAL A 87 18.03 6.53 -11.33
N VAL A 88 16.73 6.22 -11.46
CA VAL A 88 16.07 6.08 -12.77
C VAL A 88 16.14 7.38 -13.57
N ALA A 89 15.89 8.54 -12.95
CA ALA A 89 16.04 9.84 -13.59
C ALA A 89 17.50 10.10 -14.03
N GLY A 90 18.48 9.87 -13.17
CA GLY A 90 19.89 10.05 -13.50
C GLY A 90 20.37 9.13 -14.63
N LEU A 91 20.05 7.84 -14.56
CA LEU A 91 20.46 6.85 -15.55
C LEU A 91 19.77 7.04 -16.91
N SER A 92 18.49 7.44 -16.92
CA SER A 92 17.81 7.77 -18.18
C SER A 92 18.44 8.97 -18.87
N GLY A 93 18.82 10.01 -18.13
CA GLY A 93 19.57 11.16 -18.66
C GLY A 93 20.97 10.77 -19.17
N LEU A 94 21.68 9.91 -18.44
CA LEU A 94 22.99 9.39 -18.85
C LEU A 94 22.89 8.56 -20.14
N LEU A 95 21.93 7.63 -20.23
CA LEU A 95 21.72 6.80 -21.41
C LEU A 95 21.25 7.62 -22.61
N TRP A 96 20.42 8.65 -22.39
CA TRP A 96 20.09 9.61 -23.43
C TRP A 96 21.35 10.29 -23.99
N LEU A 97 22.21 10.82 -23.10
CA LEU A 97 23.45 11.49 -23.51
C LEU A 97 24.37 10.53 -24.27
N ILE A 98 24.60 9.32 -23.75
CA ILE A 98 25.38 8.28 -24.43
C ILE A 98 24.81 8.02 -25.82
N ARG A 99 23.48 7.83 -25.94
CA ARG A 99 22.84 7.51 -27.21
C ARG A 99 22.99 8.63 -28.25
N VAL A 100 22.92 9.89 -27.83
CA VAL A 100 23.12 11.08 -28.67
C VAL A 100 24.57 11.19 -29.15
N LEU A 101 25.53 10.83 -28.29
CA LEU A 101 26.96 10.86 -28.62
C LEU A 101 27.42 9.65 -29.43
N MET A 102 26.68 8.54 -29.40
CA MET A 102 26.97 7.35 -30.20
C MET A 102 26.83 7.64 -31.71
N PRO A 103 27.73 7.10 -32.56
CA PRO A 103 27.61 7.19 -34.00
C PRO A 103 26.27 6.67 -34.52
N LYS A 104 25.74 7.26 -35.60
CA LYS A 104 24.49 6.81 -36.23
C LYS A 104 24.58 5.37 -36.74
N ALA A 105 25.78 4.93 -37.15
CA ALA A 105 26.10 3.56 -37.52
C ALA A 105 27.06 2.99 -36.47
N ASP A 106 26.55 2.73 -35.27
CA ASP A 106 27.33 2.18 -34.17
C ASP A 106 27.73 0.71 -34.43
N PRO A 107 28.92 0.27 -34.00
CA PRO A 107 29.34 -1.10 -34.19
C PRO A 107 28.43 -2.07 -33.40
N PRO A 108 28.16 -3.29 -33.90
CA PRO A 108 27.18 -4.21 -33.31
C PRO A 108 27.41 -4.50 -31.82
N LYS A 109 28.68 -4.55 -31.39
CA LYS A 109 29.05 -4.74 -29.99
C LYS A 109 28.60 -3.57 -29.11
N ALA A 110 28.81 -2.32 -29.55
CA ALA A 110 28.39 -1.13 -28.80
C ALA A 110 26.86 -1.03 -28.71
N SER A 111 26.15 -1.34 -29.80
CA SER A 111 24.69 -1.41 -29.81
C SER A 111 24.17 -2.39 -28.76
N ARG A 112 24.73 -3.61 -28.70
CA ARG A 112 24.31 -4.64 -27.74
C ARG A 112 24.58 -4.26 -26.29
N TRP A 113 25.71 -3.62 -26.00
CA TRP A 113 26.00 -3.10 -24.66
C TRP A 113 25.01 -2.02 -24.25
N PHE A 114 24.72 -1.07 -25.15
CA PHE A 114 23.72 -0.04 -24.92
C PHE A 114 22.34 -0.65 -24.61
N THR A 115 21.88 -1.62 -25.41
CA THR A 115 20.64 -2.35 -25.16
C THR A 115 20.65 -3.06 -23.80
N GLY A 116 21.78 -3.66 -23.41
CA GLY A 116 21.93 -4.28 -22.09
C GLY A 116 21.73 -3.29 -20.95
N PHE A 117 22.34 -2.11 -21.01
CA PHE A 117 22.10 -1.04 -20.02
C PHE A 117 20.66 -0.53 -20.04
N LEU A 118 20.06 -0.42 -21.22
CA LEU A 118 18.67 0.01 -21.38
C LEU A 118 17.68 -0.98 -20.77
N LEU A 119 17.92 -2.29 -20.91
CA LEU A 119 17.17 -3.34 -20.23
C LEU A 119 17.39 -3.29 -18.71
N GLY A 120 18.63 -3.03 -18.26
CA GLY A 120 18.93 -2.80 -16.84
C GLY A 120 18.14 -1.61 -16.26
N LEU A 121 18.02 -0.51 -17.00
CA LEU A 121 17.15 0.62 -16.64
C LEU A 121 15.68 0.18 -16.54
N GLY A 122 15.20 -0.65 -17.46
CA GLY A 122 13.84 -1.20 -17.41
C GLY A 122 13.58 -2.08 -16.18
N ALA A 123 14.54 -2.93 -15.81
CA ALA A 123 14.46 -3.74 -14.59
C ALA A 123 14.45 -2.87 -13.33
N LEU A 124 15.31 -1.84 -13.29
CA LEU A 124 15.32 -0.87 -12.19
C LEU A 124 13.98 -0.12 -12.11
N LEU A 125 13.45 0.35 -13.24
CA LEU A 125 12.14 1.00 -13.31
C LEU A 125 11.03 0.10 -12.76
N ALA A 126 11.01 -1.19 -13.13
CA ALA A 126 10.05 -2.16 -12.61
C ALA A 126 10.19 -2.34 -11.09
N TYR A 127 11.42 -2.46 -10.59
CA TYR A 127 11.69 -2.55 -9.15
C TYR A 127 11.25 -1.29 -8.40
N THR A 128 11.60 -0.10 -8.88
CA THR A 128 11.19 1.17 -8.27
C THR A 128 9.66 1.34 -8.32
N GLY A 129 9.02 0.93 -9.42
CA GLY A 129 7.57 0.90 -9.56
C GLY A 129 6.90 -0.03 -8.55
N HIS A 130 7.45 -1.23 -8.34
CA HIS A 130 7.00 -2.15 -7.29
C HIS A 130 7.06 -1.49 -5.91
N GLN A 131 8.17 -0.83 -5.56
CA GLN A 131 8.29 -0.12 -4.28
C GLN A 131 7.26 1.02 -4.16
N GLY A 132 6.95 1.72 -5.25
CA GLY A 132 5.90 2.74 -5.27
C GLY A 132 4.49 2.15 -5.07
N GLY A 133 4.24 0.97 -5.65
CA GLY A 133 3.04 0.17 -5.38
C GLY A 133 2.94 -0.22 -3.91
N SER A 134 4.04 -0.69 -3.31
CA SER A 134 4.08 -1.07 -1.89
C SER A 134 3.82 0.12 -0.95
N LEU A 135 4.22 1.34 -1.32
CA LEU A 135 3.90 2.56 -0.55
C LEU A 135 2.42 2.90 -0.55
N THR A 136 1.67 2.52 -1.58
CA THR A 136 0.27 2.89 -1.77
C THR A 136 -0.71 1.77 -1.41
N HIS A 137 -0.31 0.52 -1.64
CA HIS A 137 -1.16 -0.67 -1.48
C HIS A 137 -0.66 -1.65 -0.40
N GLY A 138 0.52 -1.42 0.19
CA GLY A 138 1.15 -2.32 1.16
C GLY A 138 2.15 -3.30 0.54
N SER A 139 3.06 -3.85 1.36
CA SER A 139 4.16 -4.72 0.90
C SER A 139 3.70 -6.01 0.23
N ASP A 140 2.52 -6.52 0.59
CA ASP A 140 2.05 -7.84 0.18
C ASP A 140 1.19 -7.81 -1.09
N TYR A 141 0.96 -6.63 -1.67
CA TYR A 141 0.00 -6.44 -2.76
C TYR A 141 0.36 -7.19 -4.07
N LEU A 142 1.66 -7.36 -4.35
CA LEU A 142 2.16 -8.09 -5.52
C LEU A 142 2.87 -9.41 -5.14
N SER A 143 2.85 -9.77 -3.85
CA SER A 143 3.39 -11.03 -3.38
C SER A 143 2.51 -12.16 -3.90
N LEU A 144 2.99 -12.87 -4.91
CA LEU A 144 2.38 -14.12 -5.36
C LEU A 144 2.70 -15.19 -4.32
N ASP A 145 1.88 -15.27 -3.28
CA ASP A 145 1.98 -16.35 -2.30
C ASP A 145 1.45 -17.65 -2.94
N PHE A 146 2.33 -18.34 -3.68
CA PHE A 146 2.05 -19.66 -4.25
C PHE A 146 1.94 -20.77 -3.18
N SER A 147 2.00 -20.41 -1.89
CA SER A 147 1.87 -21.33 -0.76
C SER A 147 0.41 -21.62 -0.37
N GLU A 148 -0.57 -20.93 -0.96
CA GLU A 148 -1.95 -21.39 -0.89
C GLU A 148 -2.21 -22.45 -1.97
N LYS A 149 -2.08 -23.73 -1.60
CA LYS A 149 -3.04 -24.73 -2.08
C LYS A 149 -4.43 -24.35 -1.52
N SER A 150 -5.00 -23.26 -2.03
CA SER A 150 -6.41 -22.96 -1.86
C SER A 150 -7.15 -24.04 -2.63
N ARG A 151 -7.53 -25.06 -1.86
CA ARG A 151 -8.58 -25.99 -2.23
C ARG A 151 -9.81 -25.12 -2.40
N VAL A 152 -10.08 -24.70 -3.62
CA VAL A 152 -11.36 -24.10 -4.01
C VAL A 152 -12.41 -25.16 -3.70
N GLU A 153 -12.93 -25.14 -2.48
CA GLU A 153 -14.24 -25.70 -2.22
C GLU A 153 -15.19 -24.93 -3.14
N LYS A 154 -15.84 -25.67 -4.03
CA LYS A 154 -16.88 -25.14 -4.90
C LYS A 154 -17.98 -24.58 -4.02
N VAL A 155 -17.88 -23.30 -3.69
CA VAL A 155 -19.04 -22.49 -3.33
C VAL A 155 -19.91 -22.50 -4.58
N GLN A 156 -21.05 -23.20 -4.50
CA GLN A 156 -22.08 -23.10 -5.52
C GLN A 156 -22.50 -21.63 -5.56
N VAL A 157 -22.12 -20.96 -6.65
CA VAL A 157 -22.60 -19.62 -6.97
C VAL A 157 -24.09 -19.75 -7.22
N ALA A 158 -24.89 -19.52 -6.19
CA ALA A 158 -26.26 -19.09 -6.39
C ALA A 158 -26.18 -17.80 -7.21
N THR A 159 -26.83 -17.80 -8.36
CA THR A 159 -26.96 -16.63 -9.23
C THR A 159 -27.62 -15.50 -8.44
N VAL A 160 -26.79 -14.59 -7.90
CA VAL A 160 -27.27 -13.33 -7.33
C VAL A 160 -27.59 -12.42 -8.51
N ASP A 161 -28.87 -12.12 -8.64
CA ASP A 161 -29.45 -11.22 -9.63
C ASP A 161 -28.75 -9.86 -9.54
N THR A 162 -28.13 -9.44 -10.64
CA THR A 162 -27.39 -8.18 -10.76
C THR A 162 -28.37 -7.03 -10.97
N THR A 163 -29.11 -6.70 -9.92
CA THR A 163 -29.83 -5.42 -9.83
C THR A 163 -29.49 -4.74 -8.52
N GLU A 164 -29.03 -3.50 -8.64
CA GLU A 164 -28.68 -2.56 -7.55
C GLU A 164 -27.31 -2.78 -6.88
N VAL A 165 -26.27 -2.15 -7.45
CA VAL A 165 -25.08 -1.79 -6.66
C VAL A 165 -25.52 -0.73 -5.65
N GLN A 166 -25.91 -1.17 -4.45
CA GLN A 166 -26.12 -0.24 -3.34
C GLN A 166 -24.78 0.47 -3.08
N PRO A 167 -24.77 1.81 -2.92
CA PRO A 167 -23.56 2.51 -2.54
C PRO A 167 -23.01 1.93 -1.22
N PRO A 168 -21.69 1.97 -0.99
CA PRO A 168 -21.12 1.49 0.27
C PRO A 168 -21.89 2.15 1.41
N LYS A 169 -22.35 1.33 2.35
CA LYS A 169 -23.18 1.75 3.49
C LYS A 169 -22.31 2.59 4.42
N VAL A 170 -22.11 3.87 4.10
CA VAL A 170 -21.32 4.78 4.93
C VAL A 170 -22.08 4.98 6.24
N ASN A 171 -21.46 4.59 7.34
CA ASN A 171 -22.02 4.78 8.67
C ASN A 171 -22.30 6.28 8.92
N PRO A 172 -23.57 6.70 9.12
CA PRO A 172 -23.92 8.11 9.30
C PRO A 172 -23.41 8.71 10.63
N ASP A 173 -22.94 7.87 11.57
CA ASP A 173 -22.51 8.28 12.90
C ASP A 173 -21.01 8.69 12.97
N LEU A 174 -20.33 8.81 11.83
CA LEU A 174 -18.91 9.17 11.79
C LEU A 174 -18.72 10.71 11.82
N PRO A 175 -17.72 11.22 12.58
CA PRO A 175 -17.50 12.66 12.70
C PRO A 175 -16.97 13.29 11.40
N LEU A 176 -17.32 14.55 11.18
CA LEU A 176 -16.91 15.33 10.00
C LEU A 176 -15.46 15.83 10.09
N GLU A 177 -14.93 15.97 11.30
CA GLU A 177 -13.59 16.47 11.59
C GLU A 177 -12.99 15.75 12.80
N VAL A 178 -11.66 15.70 12.86
CA VAL A 178 -10.90 14.96 13.87
C VAL A 178 -9.71 15.80 14.31
N ASP A 179 -9.36 15.72 15.60
CA ASP A 179 -8.16 16.36 16.14
C ASP A 179 -6.89 15.75 15.53
N GLN A 180 -6.32 16.48 14.57
CA GLN A 180 -5.12 16.08 13.84
C GLN A 180 -3.90 15.87 14.77
N SER A 181 -3.87 16.51 15.94
CA SER A 181 -2.79 16.31 16.91
C SER A 181 -2.76 14.90 17.49
N GLN A 182 -3.90 14.19 17.55
CA GLN A 182 -3.95 12.80 18.02
C GLN A 182 -3.47 11.83 16.95
N ILE A 183 -3.74 12.14 15.68
CA ILE A 183 -3.21 11.39 14.54
C ILE A 183 -1.69 11.47 14.53
N GLU A 184 -1.13 12.66 14.75
CA GLU A 184 0.32 12.86 14.83
C GLU A 184 0.94 12.11 16.01
N LYS A 185 0.27 12.06 17.17
CA LYS A 185 0.73 11.24 18.32
C LYS A 185 0.81 9.76 17.98
N LEU A 186 -0.21 9.20 17.31
CA LEU A 186 -0.17 7.80 16.88
C LEU A 186 0.96 7.54 15.88
N ARG A 187 1.18 8.46 14.93
CA ARG A 187 2.29 8.37 13.97
C ARG A 187 3.64 8.43 14.68
N ALA A 188 3.78 9.30 15.67
CA ALA A 188 4.98 9.38 16.51
C ALA A 188 5.22 8.12 17.36
N LEU A 189 4.14 7.42 17.73
CA LEU A 189 4.21 6.10 18.38
C LEU A 189 4.51 4.96 17.40
N GLY A 190 4.67 5.24 16.11
CA GLY A 190 5.02 4.26 15.08
C GLY A 190 3.82 3.61 14.39
N CYS A 191 2.59 4.06 14.66
CA CYS A 191 1.41 3.59 13.93
C CYS A 191 1.37 4.21 12.53
N ASN A 192 0.99 3.40 11.54
CA ASN A 192 0.52 3.91 10.26
C ASN A 192 -0.95 4.33 10.44
N VAL A 193 -1.25 5.61 10.22
CA VAL A 193 -2.62 6.15 10.29
C VAL A 193 -3.00 6.69 8.92
N ARG A 194 -3.91 5.97 8.25
CA ARG A 194 -4.45 6.32 6.94
C ARG A 194 -5.85 6.92 7.09
N VAL A 195 -6.04 8.12 6.53
CA VAL A 195 -7.36 8.74 6.38
C VAL A 195 -8.00 8.20 5.10
N MET A 196 -8.94 7.27 5.23
CA MET A 196 -9.61 6.60 4.11
C MET A 196 -10.60 7.52 3.39
N LEU A 197 -11.36 8.28 4.18
CA LEU A 197 -12.33 9.25 3.70
C LEU A 197 -12.18 10.50 4.56
N LYS A 198 -12.24 11.70 3.95
CA LYS A 198 -12.08 12.97 4.69
C LYS A 198 -13.42 13.49 5.24
N ARG A 199 -14.56 13.04 4.70
CA ARG A 199 -15.92 13.43 5.11
C ARG A 199 -16.93 12.31 4.81
N PRO A 200 -17.41 11.56 5.82
CA PRO A 200 -16.90 11.57 7.20
C PRO A 200 -15.43 11.12 7.29
N VAL A 201 -14.76 11.46 8.40
CA VAL A 201 -13.37 11.02 8.62
C VAL A 201 -13.36 9.55 9.01
N MET A 202 -12.83 8.71 8.12
CA MET A 202 -12.63 7.28 8.35
C MET A 202 -11.15 7.00 8.51
N LEU A 203 -10.75 6.43 9.64
CA LEU A 203 -9.37 6.10 9.95
C LEU A 203 -9.15 4.60 9.87
N ASP A 204 -8.04 4.25 9.21
CA ASP A 204 -7.41 2.95 9.25
C ASP A 204 -6.09 3.09 10.00
N ILE A 205 -5.99 2.41 11.13
CA ILE A 205 -4.84 2.47 12.03
C ILE A 205 -4.19 1.10 12.07
N THR A 206 -2.91 1.04 11.69
CA THR A 206 -2.09 -0.16 11.77
C THR A 206 -0.90 0.08 12.67
N LEU A 207 -0.78 -0.71 13.73
CA LEU A 207 0.48 -0.87 14.44
C LEU A 207 1.29 -1.95 13.73
N PRO A 208 2.53 -1.66 13.27
CA PRO A 208 3.39 -2.68 12.69
C PRO A 208 3.58 -3.86 13.64
N SER A 209 3.68 -5.07 13.09
CA SER A 209 3.98 -6.27 13.87
C SER A 209 5.31 -6.12 14.61
N GLN A 210 5.36 -6.67 15.83
CA GLN A 210 6.52 -6.68 16.71
C GLN A 210 7.08 -5.28 16.99
N SER A 211 6.20 -4.28 17.08
CA SER A 211 6.59 -2.87 17.28
C SER A 211 7.28 -2.61 18.62
N GLY A 212 7.10 -3.50 19.60
CA GLY A 212 7.55 -3.31 20.99
C GLY A 212 6.80 -2.21 21.74
N LYS A 213 5.68 -1.70 21.19
CA LYS A 213 4.88 -0.64 21.79
C LYS A 213 3.90 -1.17 22.83
N SER A 214 3.73 -0.41 23.90
CA SER A 214 2.76 -0.77 24.94
C SER A 214 1.37 -0.23 24.59
N MET A 215 0.35 -1.04 24.88
CA MET A 215 -1.04 -0.62 24.70
C MET A 215 -1.42 0.57 25.59
N ALA A 216 -0.73 0.76 26.70
CA ALA A 216 -0.89 1.93 27.57
C ALA A 216 -0.52 3.25 26.88
N GLU A 217 0.46 3.23 25.97
CA GLU A 217 0.87 4.41 25.20
C GLU A 217 -0.11 4.70 24.06
N LEU A 218 -0.69 3.65 23.47
CA LEU A 218 -1.62 3.73 22.33
C LEU A 218 -3.04 4.10 22.74
N THR A 219 -3.46 3.73 23.95
CA THR A 219 -4.83 3.90 24.43
C THR A 219 -5.31 5.36 24.42
N PRO A 220 -4.57 6.34 24.98
CA PRO A 220 -5.05 7.72 25.01
C PRO A 220 -5.37 8.32 23.63
N PRO A 221 -4.47 8.25 22.62
CA PRO A 221 -4.80 8.79 21.31
C PRO A 221 -5.83 7.94 20.54
N LEU A 222 -5.86 6.61 20.71
CA LEU A 222 -6.93 5.78 20.13
C LEU A 222 -8.31 6.13 20.69
N GLN A 223 -8.40 6.39 22.00
CA GLN A 223 -9.66 6.77 22.64
C GLN A 223 -10.14 8.15 22.21
N ALA A 224 -9.22 9.09 21.99
CA ALA A 224 -9.55 10.41 21.44
C ALA A 224 -10.07 10.35 19.99
N LEU A 225 -9.69 9.31 19.24
CA LEU A 225 -10.06 9.08 17.84
C LEU A 225 -11.19 8.07 17.67
N ALA A 226 -11.78 7.60 18.77
CA ALA A 226 -12.58 6.37 18.80
C ALA A 226 -13.80 6.36 17.87
N GLU A 227 -14.40 7.53 17.62
CA GLU A 227 -15.54 7.67 16.71
C GLU A 227 -15.14 7.60 15.23
N SER A 228 -13.85 7.75 14.91
CA SER A 228 -13.34 7.78 13.53
C SER A 228 -12.58 6.52 13.13
N VAL A 229 -12.23 5.66 14.09
CA VAL A 229 -11.52 4.40 13.80
C VAL A 229 -12.49 3.39 13.22
N VAL A 230 -12.28 3.06 11.95
CA VAL A 230 -13.10 2.08 11.22
C VAL A 230 -12.33 0.78 11.07
N TRP A 231 -11.04 0.84 10.72
CA TRP A 231 -10.16 -0.34 10.63
C TRP A 231 -9.02 -0.24 11.65
N LEU A 232 -8.75 -1.32 12.35
CA LEU A 232 -7.68 -1.41 13.34
C LEU A 232 -6.90 -2.71 13.18
N ASN A 233 -5.58 -2.59 13.05
CA ASN A 233 -4.66 -3.71 13.00
C ASN A 233 -3.64 -3.63 14.14
N LEU A 234 -3.66 -4.64 15.02
CA LEU A 234 -2.78 -4.81 16.16
C LEU A 234 -2.09 -6.19 16.14
N ALA A 235 -1.98 -6.82 14.97
CA ALA A 235 -1.45 -8.16 14.80
C ALA A 235 0.00 -8.31 15.29
N ASP A 236 0.31 -9.45 15.89
CA ASP A 236 1.67 -9.86 16.29
C ASP A 236 2.40 -8.83 17.17
N ASN A 237 1.76 -8.36 18.24
CA ASN A 237 2.35 -7.36 19.15
C ASN A 237 2.36 -7.81 20.62
N GLY A 238 2.00 -9.07 20.91
CA GLY A 238 2.03 -9.63 22.25
C GLY A 238 0.90 -9.13 23.17
N PHE A 239 -0.17 -8.55 22.61
CA PHE A 239 -1.28 -8.02 23.40
C PHE A 239 -2.16 -9.13 23.99
N THR A 240 -2.55 -8.96 25.25
CA THR A 240 -3.50 -9.85 25.94
C THR A 240 -4.89 -9.23 25.95
N GLU A 241 -5.90 -9.98 26.40
CA GLU A 241 -7.28 -9.47 26.54
C GLU A 241 -7.37 -8.28 27.50
N LYS A 242 -6.44 -8.17 28.45
CA LYS A 242 -6.38 -7.06 29.41
C LYS A 242 -5.97 -5.75 28.75
N ASP A 243 -5.15 -5.82 27.71
CA ASP A 243 -4.65 -4.66 26.97
C ASP A 243 -5.73 -4.09 26.04
N LEU A 244 -6.62 -4.94 25.53
CA LEU A 244 -7.60 -4.60 24.51
C LEU A 244 -8.88 -3.92 25.03
N GLY A 245 -8.84 -3.37 26.25
CA GLY A 245 -9.96 -2.64 26.84
C GLY A 245 -10.41 -1.43 26.02
N VAL A 246 -9.50 -0.79 25.28
CA VAL A 246 -9.80 0.37 24.41
C VAL A 246 -10.80 0.06 23.30
N LEU A 247 -10.88 -1.21 22.86
CA LEU A 247 -11.76 -1.61 21.76
C LEU A 247 -13.21 -1.23 22.03
N LYS A 248 -13.65 -1.28 23.31
CA LYS A 248 -15.00 -0.90 23.74
C LYS A 248 -15.37 0.55 23.40
N ALA A 249 -14.39 1.43 23.22
CA ALA A 249 -14.61 2.82 22.81
C ALA A 249 -14.82 2.96 21.30
N LEU A 250 -14.30 2.04 20.48
CA LEU A 250 -14.26 2.10 19.02
C LEU A 250 -15.59 1.67 18.41
N LYS A 251 -16.63 2.48 18.62
CA LYS A 251 -18.02 2.12 18.28
C LYS A 251 -18.22 1.87 16.78
N ASN A 252 -17.44 2.52 15.93
CA ASN A 252 -17.58 2.46 14.47
C ASN A 252 -16.59 1.49 13.81
N LEU A 253 -15.97 0.59 14.59
CA LEU A 253 -15.03 -0.39 14.08
C LEU A 253 -15.74 -1.43 13.19
N GLU A 254 -15.28 -1.59 11.96
CA GLU A 254 -15.80 -2.55 10.97
C GLU A 254 -14.85 -3.74 10.79
N LYS A 255 -13.54 -3.49 10.82
CA LYS A 255 -12.50 -4.51 10.61
C LYS A 255 -11.44 -4.46 11.70
N LEU A 256 -11.17 -5.63 12.27
CA LEU A 256 -10.22 -5.79 13.36
C LEU A 256 -9.27 -6.96 13.09
N ARG A 257 -7.96 -6.71 13.20
CA ARG A 257 -6.90 -7.72 13.10
C ARG A 257 -6.16 -7.86 14.41
N LEU A 258 -6.18 -9.06 14.98
CA LEU A 258 -5.59 -9.42 16.26
C LEU A 258 -4.73 -10.69 16.19
N GLU A 259 -4.45 -11.21 15.00
CA GLU A 259 -3.73 -12.47 14.82
C GLU A 259 -2.36 -12.46 15.51
N LYS A 260 -1.88 -13.65 15.90
CA LYS A 260 -0.57 -13.85 16.57
C LYS A 260 -0.40 -13.10 17.89
N ASN A 261 -1.48 -12.81 18.59
CA ASN A 261 -1.45 -12.27 19.94
C ASN A 261 -1.88 -13.35 20.96
N PRO A 262 -1.35 -13.32 22.20
CA PRO A 262 -1.72 -14.24 23.29
C PRO A 262 -3.12 -13.94 23.85
N ILE A 263 -4.14 -14.14 23.03
CA ILE A 263 -5.57 -13.85 23.29
C ILE A 263 -6.34 -15.16 23.37
N GLY A 264 -7.12 -15.37 24.42
CA GLY A 264 -8.08 -16.48 24.55
C GLY A 264 -9.54 -16.04 24.53
N ASP A 265 -10.42 -16.90 25.02
CA ASP A 265 -11.89 -16.74 24.96
C ASP A 265 -12.42 -15.49 25.67
N GLY A 266 -11.62 -14.86 26.53
CA GLY A 266 -11.98 -13.63 27.24
C GLY A 266 -12.28 -12.44 26.31
N ILE A 267 -11.82 -12.49 25.06
CA ILE A 267 -12.03 -11.42 24.07
C ILE A 267 -13.48 -11.36 23.55
N VAL A 268 -14.23 -12.46 23.67
CA VAL A 268 -15.55 -12.61 23.02
C VAL A 268 -16.54 -11.53 23.44
N GLU A 269 -16.62 -11.22 24.74
CA GLU A 269 -17.55 -10.20 25.24
C GLU A 269 -17.22 -8.80 24.71
N ILE A 270 -15.94 -8.51 24.48
CA ILE A 270 -15.51 -7.24 23.90
C ILE A 270 -15.99 -7.15 22.46
N LEU A 271 -15.75 -8.21 21.67
CA LEU A 271 -16.09 -8.24 20.23
C LEU A 271 -17.60 -8.19 20.00
N LEU A 272 -18.40 -8.94 20.79
CA LEU A 272 -19.86 -8.90 20.71
C LEU A 272 -20.46 -7.55 21.11
N GLY A 273 -19.72 -6.72 21.86
CA GLY A 273 -20.12 -5.36 22.19
C GLY A 273 -19.96 -4.37 21.03
N LEU A 274 -19.21 -4.73 19.98
CA LEU A 274 -18.93 -3.86 18.84
C LEU A 274 -19.99 -4.05 17.75
N LYS A 275 -20.93 -3.10 17.69
CA LYS A 275 -22.14 -3.22 16.86
C LYS A 275 -21.92 -3.27 15.35
N HIS A 276 -20.78 -2.76 14.89
CA HIS A 276 -20.49 -2.57 13.47
C HIS A 276 -19.36 -3.48 12.95
N VAL A 277 -18.82 -4.36 13.80
CA VAL A 277 -17.72 -5.23 13.39
C VAL A 277 -18.23 -6.33 12.47
N GLU A 278 -17.76 -6.30 11.22
CA GLU A 278 -18.09 -7.28 10.19
C GLU A 278 -16.99 -8.34 10.06
N VAL A 279 -15.73 -7.93 10.26
CA VAL A 279 -14.57 -8.79 10.05
C VAL A 279 -13.63 -8.78 11.24
N VAL A 280 -13.35 -9.96 11.79
CA VAL A 280 -12.31 -10.14 12.80
C VAL A 280 -11.33 -11.22 12.37
N ASN A 281 -10.04 -10.91 12.43
CA ASN A 281 -8.97 -11.89 12.28
C ASN A 281 -8.39 -12.27 13.65
N LEU A 282 -8.58 -13.53 14.03
CA LEU A 282 -8.11 -14.14 15.27
C LEU A 282 -7.14 -15.30 14.98
N ASN A 283 -6.56 -15.38 13.78
CA ASN A 283 -5.63 -16.46 13.44
C ASN A 283 -4.48 -16.55 14.45
N GLU A 284 -4.04 -17.78 14.76
CA GLU A 284 -2.89 -18.03 15.63
C GLU A 284 -3.04 -17.38 17.02
N THR A 285 -4.27 -17.36 17.54
CA THR A 285 -4.60 -16.96 18.92
C THR A 285 -5.05 -18.18 19.74
N GLY A 286 -5.18 -18.04 21.05
CA GLY A 286 -5.69 -19.07 21.96
C GLY A 286 -7.21 -19.19 22.04
N VAL A 287 -7.96 -18.56 21.12
CA VAL A 287 -9.43 -18.60 21.11
C VAL A 287 -9.93 -20.01 20.74
N GLY A 288 -10.84 -20.56 21.52
CA GLY A 288 -11.40 -21.89 21.36
C GLY A 288 -12.60 -21.95 20.41
N LYS A 289 -12.99 -23.18 20.05
CA LYS A 289 -14.09 -23.44 19.10
C LYS A 289 -15.42 -22.79 19.49
N LEU A 290 -15.82 -22.96 20.75
CA LEU A 290 -17.10 -22.43 21.27
C LEU A 290 -17.13 -20.90 21.24
N ALA A 291 -15.99 -20.24 21.46
CA ALA A 291 -15.85 -18.80 21.36
C ALA A 291 -16.04 -18.32 19.92
N VAL A 292 -15.40 -18.98 18.94
CA VAL A 292 -15.57 -18.66 17.51
C VAL A 292 -17.02 -18.84 17.05
N GLU A 293 -17.68 -19.94 17.45
CA GLU A 293 -19.09 -20.17 17.13
C GLU A 293 -19.99 -19.07 17.71
N ARG A 294 -19.72 -18.64 18.95
CA ARG A 294 -20.46 -17.56 19.60
C ARG A 294 -20.27 -16.22 18.89
N LEU A 295 -19.07 -15.93 18.37
CA LEU A 295 -18.79 -14.72 17.57
C LEU A 295 -19.57 -14.72 16.26
N LYS A 296 -19.56 -15.85 15.53
CA LYS A 296 -20.32 -16.00 14.27
C LYS A 296 -21.82 -15.85 14.49
N ASN A 297 -22.35 -16.47 15.55
CA ASN A 297 -23.76 -16.35 15.93
C ASN A 297 -24.12 -14.95 16.45
N GLY A 298 -23.13 -14.17 16.88
CA GLY A 298 -23.29 -12.81 17.37
C GLY A 298 -23.42 -11.73 16.29
N GLY A 299 -23.38 -12.11 15.01
CA GLY A 299 -23.58 -11.19 13.89
C GLY A 299 -22.29 -10.69 13.22
N ILE A 300 -21.12 -11.20 13.63
CA ILE A 300 -19.86 -10.93 12.91
C ILE A 300 -19.83 -11.77 11.63
N GLU A 301 -19.87 -11.11 10.48
CA GLU A 301 -19.97 -11.78 9.17
C GLU A 301 -18.82 -12.73 8.89
N ARG A 302 -17.59 -12.33 9.23
CA ARG A 302 -16.36 -13.09 8.95
C ARG A 302 -15.45 -13.14 10.17
N VAL A 303 -15.20 -14.35 10.64
CA VAL A 303 -14.22 -14.65 11.70
C VAL A 303 -13.16 -15.57 11.12
N TYR A 304 -11.92 -15.08 10.97
CA TYR A 304 -10.77 -15.89 10.61
C TYR A 304 -10.16 -16.47 11.90
N CYS A 305 -10.02 -17.79 11.96
CA CYS A 305 -9.61 -18.52 13.17
C CYS A 305 -8.65 -19.68 12.88
N TRP A 306 -7.84 -19.58 11.83
CA TRP A 306 -6.83 -20.58 11.50
C TRP A 306 -5.75 -20.67 12.59
N GLY A 307 -5.31 -21.86 12.96
CA GLY A 307 -4.29 -22.06 14.00
C GLY A 307 -4.72 -21.63 15.40
N THR A 308 -6.03 -21.53 15.64
CA THR A 308 -6.60 -21.29 16.97
C THR A 308 -6.96 -22.60 17.67
N GLY A 309 -7.34 -22.55 18.95
CA GLY A 309 -7.91 -23.70 19.67
C GLY A 309 -9.29 -24.15 19.16
N ALA A 310 -9.75 -23.59 18.03
CA ALA A 310 -10.99 -23.97 17.35
C ALA A 310 -10.85 -25.09 16.30
N GLU A 311 -9.60 -25.43 15.92
CA GLU A 311 -9.29 -26.56 15.01
C GLU A 311 -9.29 -27.92 15.71
#